data_AF-A0A6A7SGN5-F1
#
_entry.id   AF-A0A6A7SGN5-F1
#
_cell.length_a   1.000
_cell.length_b   1.000
_cell.length_c   1.000
_cell.angle_alpha   90.00
_cell.angle_beta   90.00
_cell.angle_gamma   90.00
#
_symmetry.space_group_name_H-M   'P 1'
#
loop_
_entity.id
_entity.type
_entity.pdbx_description
1 polymer ?
#
loop_
_entity_poly.entity_id
_entity_poly.type
_entity_poly.pdbx_seq_one_letter_code
_entity_poly.pdbx_strand_id
1 'polypeptide(L)'
;MAGLLALQLALAAFALLARGAAAVPVLVREWRRRRQSARLERRAREIERGDRAAAEWTPAEAVAALVLIVAARGRGEQAGAAVARLAETLRRHANSAPLVGASDRLPGIAAALDGRRVAANRGTEDDLALLVLVGRRLGVRLPAETVTGLLYEVDDLARENGPRTRLQDWMLEVFADAAGLHLVPQEEDQEQGQAQRRAETSGTTAYSESGGIDIDTADFDCLHAIPHIGPERAQAIIGRRPLEGIEQLTALGGISPKRLQRFGISA
;
A
#
# COMPACT_ATOMS: atom_id res chain seq x y z
N MET A 1 -45.90 -33.62 2.89
CA MET A 1 -44.68 -34.11 2.21
C MET A 1 -44.17 -33.11 1.15
N ALA A 2 -44.96 -32.74 0.14
CA ALA A 2 -44.51 -31.83 -0.93
C ALA A 2 -44.03 -30.43 -0.46
N GLY A 3 -44.72 -29.80 0.50
CA GLY A 3 -44.34 -28.47 1.01
C GLY A 3 -43.00 -28.43 1.76
N LEU A 4 -42.60 -29.53 2.41
CA LEU A 4 -41.35 -29.59 3.17
C LEU A 4 -40.14 -29.70 2.23
N LEU A 5 -40.28 -30.45 1.13
CA LEU A 5 -39.26 -30.57 0.08
C LEU A 5 -39.05 -29.24 -0.66
N ALA A 6 -40.13 -28.50 -0.95
CA ALA A 6 -40.03 -27.19 -1.58
C ALA A 6 -39.29 -26.17 -0.68
N LEU A 7 -39.57 -26.18 0.63
CA LEU A 7 -38.88 -25.31 1.59
C LEU A 7 -37.38 -25.68 1.72
N GLN A 8 -37.04 -26.97 1.77
CA GLN A 8 -35.65 -27.42 1.83
C GLN A 8 -34.86 -27.04 0.57
N LEU A 9 -35.46 -27.16 -0.61
CA LEU A 9 -34.84 -26.73 -1.87
C LEU A 9 -34.63 -25.21 -1.92
N ALA A 10 -35.60 -24.42 -1.45
CA ALA A 10 -35.47 -22.97 -1.39
C ALA A 10 -34.35 -22.53 -0.43
N LEU A 11 -34.25 -23.15 0.76
CA LEU A 11 -33.18 -22.87 1.71
C LEU A 11 -31.79 -23.29 1.18
N ALA A 12 -31.70 -24.42 0.50
CA ALA A 12 -30.45 -24.88 -0.12
C ALA A 12 -30.00 -23.92 -1.24
N ALA A 13 -30.91 -23.46 -2.10
CA ALA A 13 -30.63 -22.48 -3.14
C ALA A 13 -30.20 -21.12 -2.54
N PHE A 14 -30.88 -20.67 -1.48
CA PHE A 14 -30.51 -19.45 -0.77
C PHE A 14 -29.11 -19.55 -0.13
N ALA A 15 -28.78 -20.67 0.50
CA ALA A 15 -27.45 -20.90 1.08
C ALA A 15 -26.34 -20.92 0.01
N LEU A 16 -26.64 -21.43 -1.19
CA LEU A 16 -25.72 -21.43 -2.33
C LEU A 16 -25.49 -20.01 -2.88
N LEU A 17 -26.55 -19.22 -3.01
CA LEU A 17 -26.46 -17.82 -3.41
C LEU A 17 -25.73 -16.96 -2.36
N ALA A 18 -26.00 -17.19 -1.08
CA ALA A 18 -25.33 -16.50 0.02
C ALA A 18 -23.83 -16.83 0.08
N ARG A 19 -23.45 -18.10 -0.13
CA ARG A 19 -22.03 -18.50 -0.25
C ARG A 19 -21.35 -17.89 -1.48
N GLY A 20 -22.04 -17.85 -2.61
CA GLY A 20 -21.57 -17.16 -3.82
C GLY A 20 -21.32 -15.68 -3.57
N ALA A 21 -22.29 -14.99 -2.94
CA ALA A 21 -22.18 -13.58 -2.60
C ALA A 21 -21.05 -13.27 -1.61
N ALA A 22 -20.79 -14.15 -0.64
CA ALA A 22 -19.67 -14.02 0.30
C ALA A 22 -18.29 -14.19 -0.35
N ALA A 23 -18.20 -14.92 -1.48
CA ALA A 23 -16.96 -15.11 -2.23
C ALA A 23 -16.66 -13.96 -3.22
N VAL A 24 -17.69 -13.18 -3.61
CA VAL A 24 -17.54 -12.06 -4.55
C VAL A 24 -16.48 -11.03 -4.11
N PRO A 25 -16.44 -10.56 -2.85
CA PRO A 25 -15.45 -9.58 -2.40
C PRO A 25 -14.00 -10.09 -2.52
N VAL A 26 -13.77 -11.37 -2.24
CA VAL A 26 -12.42 -11.98 -2.32
C VAL A 26 -11.97 -12.07 -3.77
N LEU A 27 -12.84 -12.55 -4.66
CA LEU A 27 -12.57 -12.64 -6.10
C LEU A 27 -12.31 -11.27 -6.72
N VAL A 28 -13.08 -10.24 -6.32
CA VAL A 28 -12.88 -8.87 -6.78
C VAL A 28 -11.54 -8.31 -6.30
N ARG A 29 -11.14 -8.57 -5.04
CA ARG A 29 -9.84 -8.16 -4.50
C ARG A 29 -8.68 -8.82 -5.24
N GLU A 30 -8.74 -10.14 -5.44
CA GLU A 30 -7.72 -10.86 -6.21
C GLU A 30 -7.60 -10.36 -7.64
N TRP A 31 -8.72 -10.12 -8.30
CA TRP A 31 -8.71 -9.59 -9.66
C TRP A 31 -8.15 -8.17 -9.74
N ARG A 32 -8.50 -7.29 -8.78
CA ARG A 32 -7.95 -5.93 -8.69
C ARG A 32 -6.45 -5.98 -8.46
N ARG A 33 -5.98 -6.84 -7.55
CA ARG A 33 -4.56 -7.08 -7.26
C ARG A 33 -3.81 -7.58 -8.49
N ARG A 34 -4.35 -8.56 -9.22
CA ARG A 34 -3.78 -9.05 -10.49
C ARG A 34 -3.70 -7.96 -11.55
N ARG A 35 -4.75 -7.14 -11.71
CA ARG A 35 -4.74 -6.02 -12.65
C ARG A 35 -3.70 -4.96 -12.30
N GLN A 36 -3.62 -4.59 -11.02
CA GLN A 36 -2.63 -3.62 -10.53
C GLN A 36 -1.20 -4.16 -10.69
N SER A 37 -0.96 -5.42 -10.29
CA SER A 37 0.32 -6.10 -10.48
C SER A 37 0.72 -6.13 -11.96
N ALA A 38 -0.18 -6.51 -12.87
CA ALA A 38 0.09 -6.51 -14.32
C ALA A 38 0.38 -5.10 -14.90
N ARG A 39 -0.14 -4.04 -14.28
CA ARG A 39 0.20 -2.65 -14.65
C ARG A 39 1.59 -2.28 -14.14
N LEU A 40 1.88 -2.55 -12.87
CA LEU A 40 3.18 -2.31 -12.26
C LEU A 40 4.29 -3.11 -12.94
N GLU A 41 4.03 -4.36 -13.35
CA GLU A 41 4.97 -5.18 -14.12
C GLU A 41 5.32 -4.55 -15.47
N ARG A 42 4.31 -4.09 -16.21
CA ARG A 42 4.54 -3.42 -17.49
C ARG A 42 5.39 -2.17 -17.30
N ARG A 43 5.10 -1.39 -16.26
CA ARG A 43 5.86 -0.20 -15.90
C ARG A 43 7.28 -0.54 -15.46
N ALA A 44 7.49 -1.59 -14.68
CA ALA A 44 8.81 -2.06 -14.26
C ALA A 44 9.67 -2.46 -15.48
N ARG A 45 9.08 -3.15 -16.47
CA ARG A 45 9.76 -3.48 -17.74
C ARG A 45 10.10 -2.27 -18.59
N GLU A 46 9.31 -1.20 -18.53
CA GLU A 46 9.64 0.07 -19.18
C GLU A 46 10.84 0.75 -18.50
N ILE A 47 10.84 0.77 -17.17
CA ILE A 47 11.97 1.30 -16.39
C ILE A 47 13.24 0.48 -16.67
N GLU A 48 13.15 -0.84 -16.65
CA GLU A 48 14.28 -1.73 -16.94
C GLU A 48 14.90 -1.50 -18.33
N ARG A 49 14.06 -1.20 -19.33
CA ARG A 49 14.53 -0.89 -20.70
C ARG A 49 15.14 0.51 -20.83
N GLY A 50 14.56 1.50 -20.14
CA GLY A 50 14.98 2.90 -20.22
C GLY A 50 16.15 3.26 -19.30
N ASP A 51 16.36 2.49 -18.23
CA ASP A 51 17.32 2.77 -17.18
C ASP A 51 18.17 1.53 -16.86
N ARG A 52 19.25 1.38 -17.64
CA ARG A 52 20.20 0.28 -17.45
C ARG A 52 20.86 0.30 -16.08
N ALA A 53 21.03 1.45 -15.46
CA ALA A 53 21.64 1.54 -14.14
C ALA A 53 20.77 0.85 -13.08
N ALA A 54 19.44 1.07 -13.09
CA ALA A 54 18.52 0.27 -12.27
C ALA A 54 18.58 -1.22 -12.63
N ALA A 55 18.60 -1.52 -13.93
CA ALA A 55 18.68 -2.87 -14.44
C ALA A 55 20.00 -3.57 -14.12
N GLU A 56 21.02 -2.91 -13.57
CA GLU A 56 22.33 -3.50 -13.27
C GLU A 56 22.68 -3.49 -11.78
N TRP A 57 21.81 -2.95 -10.91
CA TRP A 57 22.02 -2.95 -9.47
C TRP A 57 22.45 -4.31 -8.92
N THR A 58 23.52 -4.27 -8.13
CA THR A 58 23.97 -5.37 -7.28
C THR A 58 22.92 -5.69 -6.21
N PRO A 59 22.96 -6.87 -5.54
CA PRO A 59 22.05 -7.16 -4.44
C PRO A 59 22.06 -6.09 -3.34
N ALA A 60 23.23 -5.59 -2.95
CA ALA A 60 23.37 -4.53 -1.94
C ALA A 60 22.70 -3.21 -2.38
N GLU A 61 22.84 -2.84 -3.65
CA GLU A 61 22.20 -1.64 -4.21
C GLU A 61 20.68 -1.80 -4.32
N ALA A 62 20.19 -2.99 -4.67
CA ALA A 62 18.76 -3.30 -4.67
C ALA A 62 18.18 -3.27 -3.25
N VAL A 63 18.91 -3.76 -2.24
CA VAL A 63 18.53 -3.64 -0.82
C VAL A 63 18.52 -2.18 -0.38
N ALA A 64 19.54 -1.39 -0.73
CA ALA A 64 19.56 0.04 -0.44
C ALA A 64 18.37 0.77 -1.08
N ALA A 65 18.01 0.41 -2.32
CA ALA A 65 16.83 0.95 -2.99
C ALA A 65 15.53 0.57 -2.27
N LEU A 66 15.38 -0.69 -1.85
CA LEU A 66 14.23 -1.15 -1.05
C LEU A 66 14.07 -0.32 0.22
N VAL A 67 15.15 -0.16 0.99
CA VAL A 67 15.15 0.63 2.24
C VAL A 67 14.74 2.08 1.96
N LEU A 68 15.34 2.74 0.98
CA LEU A 68 15.03 4.14 0.65
C LEU A 68 13.60 4.33 0.15
N ILE A 69 13.10 3.42 -0.70
CA ILE A 69 11.74 3.53 -1.21
C ILE A 69 10.73 3.31 -0.08
N VAL A 70 10.89 2.28 0.74
CA VAL A 70 9.91 1.97 1.80
C VAL A 70 10.03 2.96 2.97
N ALA A 71 11.22 3.18 3.50
CA ALA A 71 11.41 3.92 4.76
C ALA A 71 11.52 5.45 4.57
N ALA A 72 11.82 5.93 3.36
CA ALA A 72 11.84 7.37 3.04
C ALA A 72 10.67 7.77 2.12
N ARG A 73 10.60 7.21 0.90
CA ARG A 73 9.54 7.59 -0.06
C ARG A 73 8.15 7.21 0.42
N GLY A 74 8.00 6.09 1.12
CA GLY A 74 6.75 5.67 1.76
C GLY A 74 6.21 6.64 2.81
N ARG A 75 7.05 7.58 3.29
CA ARG A 75 6.68 8.69 4.19
C ARG A 75 6.61 10.04 3.48
N GLY A 76 6.77 10.08 2.16
CA GLY A 76 6.82 11.31 1.37
C GLY A 76 8.15 12.06 1.44
N GLU A 77 9.18 11.47 2.05
CA GLU A 77 10.49 12.10 2.21
C GLU A 77 11.30 12.03 0.89
N GLN A 78 12.29 12.92 0.74
CA GLN A 78 13.32 12.75 -0.30
C GLN A 78 14.30 11.65 0.10
N ALA A 79 14.78 10.88 -0.87
CA ALA A 79 15.65 9.74 -0.56
C ALA A 79 16.97 10.25 0.06
N GLY A 80 17.54 11.32 -0.49
CA GLY A 80 18.76 11.96 -0.02
C GLY A 80 18.66 12.51 1.40
N ALA A 81 17.51 13.08 1.77
CA ALA A 81 17.28 13.59 3.13
C ALA A 81 17.31 12.48 4.19
N ALA A 82 16.83 11.29 3.83
CA ALA A 82 16.77 10.15 4.74
C ALA A 82 18.10 9.38 4.89
N VAL A 83 19.10 9.62 4.03
CA VAL A 83 20.33 8.81 3.96
C VAL A 83 21.07 8.75 5.29
N ALA A 84 21.34 9.91 5.90
CA ALA A 84 22.13 9.96 7.13
C ALA A 84 21.44 9.20 8.27
N ARG A 85 20.12 9.40 8.42
CA ARG A 85 19.28 8.71 9.41
C ARG A 85 19.28 7.20 9.17
N LEU A 86 18.98 6.77 7.94
CA LEU A 86 18.87 5.35 7.60
C LEU A 86 20.22 4.64 7.70
N ALA A 87 21.32 5.28 7.29
CA ALA A 87 22.66 4.72 7.43
C ALA A 87 22.99 4.46 8.90
N GLU A 88 22.65 5.39 9.79
CA GLU A 88 22.84 5.22 11.23
C GLU A 88 21.94 4.12 11.81
N THR A 89 20.67 4.07 11.43
CA THR A 89 19.79 2.98 11.87
C THR A 89 20.28 1.62 11.38
N LEU A 90 20.72 1.49 10.13
CA LEU A 90 21.27 0.24 9.60
C LEU A 90 22.52 -0.16 10.37
N ARG A 91 23.43 0.76 10.71
CA ARG A 91 24.60 0.42 11.54
C ARG A 91 24.22 -0.10 12.92
N ARG A 92 23.11 0.38 13.49
CA ARG A 92 22.63 -0.04 14.81
C ARG A 92 21.88 -1.38 14.79
N HIS A 93 21.13 -1.68 13.72
CA HIS A 93 20.16 -2.78 13.72
C HIS A 93 20.31 -3.81 12.59
N ALA A 94 21.17 -3.57 11.59
CA ALA A 94 21.32 -4.51 10.48
C ALA A 94 22.00 -5.78 10.97
N ASN A 95 21.20 -6.85 11.08
CA ASN A 95 21.67 -8.15 11.52
C ASN A 95 21.99 -9.06 10.32
N SER A 96 21.47 -8.72 9.14
CA SER A 96 21.70 -9.47 7.91
C SER A 96 22.82 -8.87 7.04
N ALA A 97 23.65 -9.75 6.47
CA ALA A 97 24.73 -9.37 5.55
C ALA A 97 24.29 -8.46 4.39
N PRO A 98 23.10 -8.65 3.77
CA PRO A 98 22.63 -7.76 2.69
C PRO A 98 22.37 -6.32 3.15
N LEU A 99 21.85 -6.12 4.37
CA LEU A 99 21.57 -4.77 4.90
C LEU A 99 22.84 -4.05 5.37
N VAL A 100 23.81 -4.79 5.90
CA VAL A 100 25.14 -4.24 6.21
C VAL A 100 25.80 -3.70 4.94
N GLY A 101 25.80 -4.47 3.85
CA GLY A 101 26.35 -4.03 2.57
C GLY A 101 25.58 -2.89 1.90
N ALA A 102 24.30 -2.70 2.26
CA ALA A 102 23.46 -1.64 1.70
C ALA A 102 23.77 -0.26 2.29
N SER A 103 24.23 -0.17 3.54
CA SER A 103 24.46 1.11 4.23
C SER A 103 25.43 2.02 3.46
N ASP A 104 26.53 1.48 2.96
CA ASP A 104 27.53 2.21 2.17
C ASP A 104 27.01 2.64 0.79
N ARG A 105 25.95 1.99 0.29
CA ARG A 105 25.35 2.25 -1.02
C ARG A 105 24.20 3.24 -0.97
N LEU A 106 23.67 3.55 0.22
CA LEU A 106 22.54 4.47 0.39
C LEU A 106 22.75 5.83 -0.31
N PRO A 107 23.90 6.54 -0.19
CA PRO A 107 24.04 7.86 -0.81
C PRO A 107 23.93 7.83 -2.34
N GLY A 108 24.60 6.86 -2.99
CA GLY A 108 24.59 6.73 -4.44
C GLY A 108 23.21 6.36 -4.98
N ILE A 109 22.52 5.45 -4.30
CA ILE A 109 21.17 5.03 -4.69
C ILE A 109 20.15 6.14 -4.42
N ALA A 110 20.27 6.87 -3.32
CA ALA A 110 19.41 8.01 -3.04
C ALA A 110 19.51 9.09 -4.12
N ALA A 111 20.74 9.45 -4.53
CA ALA A 111 20.96 10.40 -5.62
C ALA A 111 20.33 9.91 -6.94
N ALA A 112 20.47 8.62 -7.26
CA ALA A 112 19.84 8.04 -8.44
C ALA A 112 18.30 8.09 -8.37
N LEU A 113 17.71 7.78 -7.21
CA LEU A 113 16.26 7.83 -6.99
C LEU A 113 15.69 9.26 -7.02
N ASP A 114 16.40 10.23 -6.45
CA ASP A 114 15.99 11.65 -6.48
C ASP A 114 16.11 12.23 -7.90
N GLY A 115 17.20 11.94 -8.61
CA GLY A 115 17.37 12.36 -10.01
C GLY A 115 16.25 11.86 -10.93
N ARG A 116 15.79 10.62 -10.74
CA ARG A 116 14.65 10.04 -11.49
C ARG A 116 13.34 10.75 -11.24
N ARG A 117 13.07 11.13 -9.98
CA ARG A 117 11.82 11.80 -9.60
C ARG A 117 11.70 13.16 -10.28
N VAL A 118 12.79 13.92 -10.29
CA VAL A 118 12.89 15.24 -10.92
C VAL A 118 12.75 15.14 -12.45
N ALA A 119 13.47 14.19 -13.08
CA ALA A 119 13.55 14.11 -14.53
C ALA A 119 12.23 13.78 -15.24
N ALA A 120 11.26 13.19 -14.54
CA ALA A 120 10.09 12.63 -15.22
C ALA A 120 8.75 12.88 -14.53
N ASN A 121 8.69 13.82 -13.57
CA ASN A 121 7.47 14.12 -12.82
C ASN A 121 6.81 12.83 -12.27
N ARG A 122 7.66 11.91 -11.80
CA ARG A 122 7.25 10.53 -11.48
C ARG A 122 6.72 10.48 -10.05
N GLY A 123 5.55 9.88 -9.90
CA GLY A 123 4.87 9.69 -8.62
C GLY A 123 5.03 8.28 -8.05
N THR A 124 4.20 7.95 -7.07
CA THR A 124 4.19 6.69 -6.32
C THR A 124 4.15 5.42 -7.19
N GLU A 125 3.54 5.46 -8.37
CA GLU A 125 3.48 4.31 -9.28
C GLU A 125 4.87 3.84 -9.74
N ASP A 126 5.80 4.76 -9.96
CA ASP A 126 7.15 4.43 -10.39
C ASP A 126 7.99 3.88 -9.23
N ASP A 127 7.76 4.35 -8.00
CA ASP A 127 8.36 3.77 -6.79
C ASP A 127 7.89 2.31 -6.60
N LEU A 128 6.60 2.04 -6.80
CA LEU A 128 6.06 0.68 -6.75
C LEU A 128 6.60 -0.20 -7.90
N ALA A 129 6.74 0.34 -9.11
CA ALA A 129 7.34 -0.38 -10.22
C ALA A 129 8.84 -0.68 -9.97
N LEU A 130 9.57 0.24 -9.33
CA LEU A 130 10.95 -0.02 -8.87
C LEU A 130 10.99 -1.10 -7.80
N LEU A 131 10.03 -1.14 -6.87
CA LEU A 131 9.91 -2.23 -5.89
C LEU A 131 9.64 -3.57 -6.57
N VAL A 132 8.84 -3.62 -7.63
CA VAL A 132 8.66 -4.85 -8.43
C VAL A 132 9.99 -5.30 -9.04
N LEU A 133 10.77 -4.39 -9.62
CA LEU A 133 12.08 -4.71 -10.20
C LEU A 133 13.06 -5.21 -9.14
N VAL A 134 13.11 -4.53 -7.99
CA VAL A 134 13.96 -4.89 -6.84
C VAL A 134 13.55 -6.24 -6.27
N GLY A 135 12.25 -6.48 -6.05
CA GLY A 135 11.69 -7.73 -5.53
C GLY A 135 12.04 -8.93 -6.43
N ARG A 136 11.79 -8.82 -7.74
CA ARG A 136 12.16 -9.88 -8.72
C ARG A 136 13.64 -10.20 -8.67
N ARG A 137 14.47 -9.15 -8.61
CA ARG A 137 15.93 -9.31 -8.59
C ARG A 137 16.41 -10.01 -7.32
N LEU A 138 15.94 -9.56 -6.16
CA LEU A 138 16.34 -10.15 -4.89
C LEU A 138 15.80 -11.58 -4.74
N GLY A 139 14.55 -11.84 -5.15
CA GLY A 139 13.96 -13.18 -5.14
C GLY A 139 14.68 -14.19 -6.04
N VAL A 140 15.28 -13.74 -7.15
CA VAL A 140 16.09 -14.63 -8.03
C VAL A 140 17.53 -14.81 -7.51
N ARG A 141 18.10 -13.81 -6.84
CA ARG A 141 19.53 -13.79 -6.48
C ARG A 141 19.84 -14.22 -5.06
N LEU A 142 18.86 -14.17 -4.16
CA LEU A 142 19.02 -14.50 -2.76
C LEU A 142 18.12 -15.69 -2.38
N PRO A 143 18.51 -16.49 -1.38
CA PRO A 143 17.63 -17.52 -0.81
C PRO A 143 16.34 -16.90 -0.27
N ALA A 144 15.21 -17.62 -0.39
CA ALA A 144 13.91 -17.14 0.06
C ALA A 144 13.91 -16.72 1.55
N GLU A 145 14.61 -17.48 2.41
CA GLU A 145 14.79 -17.18 3.84
C GLU A 145 15.47 -15.82 4.06
N THR A 146 16.47 -15.50 3.23
CA THR A 146 17.17 -14.21 3.29
C THR A 146 16.27 -13.07 2.85
N VAL A 147 15.44 -13.27 1.81
CA VAL A 147 14.50 -12.24 1.33
C VAL A 147 13.38 -12.01 2.35
N THR A 148 12.91 -13.07 3.02
CA THR A 148 11.94 -12.97 4.11
C THR A 148 12.53 -12.24 5.31
N GLY A 149 13.74 -12.59 5.75
CA GLY A 149 14.45 -11.87 6.83
C GLY A 149 14.65 -10.39 6.50
N LEU A 150 15.05 -10.10 5.25
CA LEU A 150 15.15 -8.73 4.75
C LEU A 150 13.81 -7.99 4.83
N LEU A 151 12.70 -8.64 4.48
CA LEU A 151 11.37 -8.03 4.54
C LEU A 151 11.00 -7.62 5.97
N TYR A 152 11.28 -8.47 6.96
CA TYR A 152 11.07 -8.15 8.37
C TYR A 152 11.96 -7.01 8.84
N GLU A 153 13.26 -7.02 8.50
CA GLU A 153 14.16 -5.94 8.89
C GLU A 153 13.75 -4.60 8.26
N VAL A 154 13.32 -4.59 6.99
CA VAL A 154 12.83 -3.37 6.32
C VAL A 154 11.49 -2.90 6.93
N ASP A 155 10.63 -3.83 7.34
CA ASP A 155 9.39 -3.53 8.04
C ASP A 155 9.65 -2.84 9.39
N ASP A 156 10.61 -3.32 10.15
CA ASP A 156 11.03 -2.71 11.42
C ASP A 156 11.65 -1.33 11.22
N LEU A 157 12.51 -1.17 10.19
CA LEU A 157 13.02 0.14 9.79
C LEU A 157 11.90 1.12 9.41
N ALA A 158 10.85 0.62 8.75
CA ALA A 158 9.70 1.44 8.39
C ALA A 158 8.93 1.93 9.63
N ARG A 159 8.92 1.17 10.73
CA ARG A 159 8.26 1.50 12.01
C ARG A 159 9.08 2.38 12.95
N GLU A 160 10.39 2.52 12.75
CA GLU A 160 11.26 3.25 13.69
C GLU A 160 10.81 4.71 13.90
N ASN A 161 10.24 5.36 12.88
CA ASN A 161 9.74 6.74 12.96
C ASN A 161 8.22 6.82 13.13
N GLY A 162 7.65 5.88 13.88
CA GLY A 162 6.22 5.81 14.19
C GLY A 162 5.47 4.80 13.33
N PRO A 163 4.12 4.76 13.43
CA PRO A 163 3.31 3.74 12.78
C PRO A 163 3.53 3.72 11.27
N ARG A 164 3.36 2.54 10.65
CA ARG A 164 3.45 2.40 9.19
C ARG A 164 2.37 3.22 8.52
N THR A 165 2.74 3.86 7.41
CA THR A 165 1.76 4.48 6.53
C THR A 165 1.10 3.39 5.68
N ARG A 166 -0.14 3.65 5.22
CA ARG A 166 -0.83 2.74 4.27
C ARG A 166 -0.02 2.51 2.99
N LEU A 167 0.74 3.52 2.56
CA LEU A 167 1.62 3.38 1.41
C LEU A 167 2.76 2.41 1.69
N GLN A 168 3.36 2.45 2.89
CA GLN A 168 4.39 1.50 3.28
C GLN A 168 3.85 0.07 3.35
N ASP A 169 2.65 -0.12 3.90
CA ASP A 169 1.99 -1.44 3.89
C ASP A 169 1.86 -1.97 2.45
N TRP A 170 1.39 -1.12 1.53
CA TRP A 170 1.24 -1.50 0.12
C TRP A 170 2.58 -1.74 -0.59
N MET A 171 3.60 -0.93 -0.31
CA MET A 171 4.94 -1.10 -0.85
C MET A 171 5.57 -2.44 -0.44
N LEU A 172 5.42 -2.82 0.84
CA LEU A 172 5.90 -4.11 1.37
C LEU A 172 5.18 -5.28 0.71
N GLU A 173 3.86 -5.16 0.51
CA GLU A 173 3.06 -6.17 -0.21
C GLU A 173 3.53 -6.34 -1.66
N VAL A 174 3.69 -5.23 -2.39
CA VAL A 174 4.15 -5.23 -3.79
C VAL A 174 5.54 -5.85 -3.91
N PHE A 175 6.45 -5.51 -2.98
CA PHE A 175 7.76 -6.12 -2.93
C PHE A 175 7.69 -7.63 -2.67
N ALA A 176 6.91 -8.06 -1.67
CA ALA A 176 6.76 -9.47 -1.31
C ALA A 176 6.23 -10.29 -2.50
N ASP A 177 5.16 -9.82 -3.16
CA ASP A 177 4.61 -10.46 -4.34
C ASP A 177 5.65 -10.59 -5.46
N ALA A 178 6.40 -9.51 -5.72
CA ALA A 178 7.42 -9.50 -6.77
C ALA A 178 8.63 -10.39 -6.44
N ALA A 179 8.93 -10.58 -5.16
CA ALA A 179 9.95 -11.50 -4.68
C ALA A 179 9.49 -12.97 -4.67
N GLY A 180 8.22 -13.25 -5.00
CA GLY A 180 7.65 -14.60 -4.91
C GLY A 180 7.32 -15.02 -3.48
N LEU A 181 7.23 -14.06 -2.55
CA LEU A 181 6.82 -14.29 -1.18
C LEU A 181 5.30 -14.08 -1.08
N HIS A 182 4.58 -15.11 -0.64
CA HIS A 182 3.17 -14.97 -0.29
C HIS A 182 3.04 -14.66 1.19
N LEU A 183 2.72 -13.40 1.50
CA LEU A 183 2.29 -13.02 2.85
C LEU A 183 0.91 -13.63 3.09
N VAL A 184 0.87 -14.72 3.87
CA VAL A 184 -0.39 -15.25 4.39
C VAL A 184 -0.75 -14.40 5.60
N PRO A 185 -1.96 -13.82 5.66
CA PRO A 185 -2.44 -13.20 6.89
C PRO A 185 -2.36 -14.25 8.00
N GLN A 186 -1.50 -14.05 8.99
CA GLN A 186 -1.38 -14.96 10.11
C GLN A 186 -2.68 -14.87 10.92
N GLU A 187 -3.51 -15.89 10.83
CA GLU A 187 -4.73 -16.07 11.63
C GLU A 187 -4.35 -16.64 13.01
N GLU A 188 -3.52 -15.93 13.78
CA GLU A 188 -3.14 -16.26 15.18
C GLU A 188 -3.09 -14.89 15.91
N ASP A 189 -3.84 -14.51 16.96
CA ASP A 189 -4.57 -15.17 18.04
C ASP A 189 -5.93 -14.46 18.28
N GLN A 190 -6.98 -14.83 17.54
CA GLN A 190 -8.28 -14.17 17.70
C GLN A 190 -9.16 -14.74 18.82
N GLU A 191 -8.79 -15.85 19.48
CA GLU A 191 -9.68 -16.43 20.50
C GLU A 191 -9.47 -15.91 21.93
N GLN A 192 -8.35 -15.23 22.25
CA GLN A 192 -8.12 -14.70 23.61
C GLN A 192 -8.27 -13.16 23.72
N GLY A 193 -8.26 -12.43 22.60
CA GLY A 193 -8.50 -10.98 22.57
C GLY A 193 -9.96 -10.56 22.38
N GLN A 194 -10.85 -11.48 21.98
CA GLN A 194 -12.23 -11.18 21.60
C GLN A 194 -13.19 -10.99 22.80
N ALA A 195 -12.83 -11.42 24.01
CA ALA A 195 -13.63 -11.13 25.20
C ALA A 195 -13.48 -9.68 25.68
N GLN A 196 -12.35 -9.01 25.38
CA GLN A 196 -12.09 -7.65 25.84
C GLN A 196 -12.39 -6.57 24.78
N ARG A 197 -12.40 -6.91 23.49
CA ARG A 197 -12.74 -5.96 22.39
C ARG A 197 -14.22 -5.88 22.04
N ARG A 198 -15.06 -6.77 22.60
CA ARG A 198 -16.51 -6.81 22.30
C ARG A 198 -17.30 -5.68 22.96
N ALA A 199 -16.67 -4.82 23.75
CA ALA A 199 -17.31 -3.69 24.40
C ALA A 199 -17.14 -2.33 23.68
N GLU A 200 -16.23 -2.18 22.70
CA GLU A 200 -15.86 -0.81 22.25
C GLU A 200 -15.78 -0.55 20.73
N THR A 201 -16.11 -1.48 19.84
CA THR A 201 -16.19 -1.15 18.40
C THR A 201 -17.32 -1.89 17.68
N SER A 202 -18.54 -1.70 18.19
CA SER A 202 -19.72 -1.62 17.32
C SER A 202 -19.94 -0.13 17.03
N GLY A 203 -19.61 0.30 15.81
CA GLY A 203 -19.69 1.71 15.43
C GLY A 203 -19.65 1.91 13.92
N THR A 204 -20.80 1.68 13.28
CA THR A 204 -21.34 2.45 12.15
C THR A 204 -20.48 2.60 10.89
N THR A 205 -20.81 1.82 9.86
CA THR A 205 -20.77 2.25 8.45
C THR A 205 -21.48 3.59 8.32
N ALA A 206 -20.73 4.68 8.20
CA ALA A 206 -21.27 6.04 8.00
C ALA A 206 -21.69 6.23 6.54
N TYR A 207 -22.87 5.71 6.19
CA TYR A 207 -23.70 6.35 5.19
C TYR A 207 -24.45 7.48 5.92
N SER A 208 -24.26 8.73 5.49
CA SER A 208 -25.15 9.80 5.95
C SER A 208 -26.56 9.54 5.39
N GLU A 209 -27.59 9.93 6.14
CA GLU A 209 -29.01 9.74 5.77
C GLU A 209 -29.42 10.43 4.44
N SER A 210 -28.49 11.14 3.78
CA SER A 210 -28.66 11.81 2.50
C SER A 210 -27.94 11.14 1.31
N GLY A 211 -27.35 9.95 1.48
CA GLY A 211 -26.66 9.23 0.39
C GLY A 211 -25.31 9.83 -0.01
N GLY A 212 -24.72 10.61 0.90
CA GLY A 212 -23.42 11.26 0.75
C GLY A 212 -22.25 10.48 1.35
N ILE A 213 -21.04 10.76 0.87
CA ILE A 213 -19.79 10.31 1.49
C ILE A 213 -19.36 11.37 2.50
N ASP A 214 -19.30 10.99 3.79
CA ASP A 214 -18.76 11.82 4.86
C ASP A 214 -17.23 11.87 4.74
N ILE A 215 -16.68 13.07 4.55
CA ILE A 215 -15.25 13.23 4.28
C ILE A 215 -14.40 13.06 5.53
N ASP A 216 -14.92 13.35 6.72
CA ASP A 216 -14.15 13.26 7.95
C ASP A 216 -14.02 11.81 8.42
N THR A 217 -15.03 10.98 8.12
CA THR A 217 -15.03 9.56 8.49
C THR A 217 -14.70 8.60 7.34
N ALA A 218 -14.82 9.02 6.06
CA ALA A 218 -14.57 8.15 4.92
C ALA A 218 -13.17 7.54 4.94
N ASP A 219 -13.05 6.30 4.49
CA ASP A 219 -11.74 5.69 4.28
C ASP A 219 -11.08 6.20 2.98
N PHE A 220 -9.80 5.89 2.80
CA PHE A 220 -9.05 6.29 1.63
C PHE A 220 -9.64 5.73 0.32
N ASP A 221 -10.13 4.49 0.35
CA ASP A 221 -10.72 3.84 -0.83
C ASP A 221 -12.01 4.55 -1.26
N CYS A 222 -12.87 4.93 -0.31
CA CYS A 222 -14.07 5.75 -0.53
C CYS A 222 -13.71 7.11 -1.12
N LEU A 223 -12.69 7.79 -0.58
CA LEU A 223 -12.24 9.08 -1.12
C LEU A 223 -11.62 8.94 -2.52
N HIS A 224 -10.79 7.91 -2.74
CA HIS A 224 -10.14 7.67 -4.03
C HIS A 224 -11.12 7.19 -5.11
N ALA A 225 -12.20 6.51 -4.72
CA ALA A 225 -13.27 6.11 -5.62
C ALA A 225 -14.08 7.32 -6.14
N ILE A 226 -13.97 8.49 -5.51
CA ILE A 226 -14.59 9.72 -6.00
C ILE A 226 -13.93 10.11 -7.33
N PRO A 227 -14.71 10.25 -8.43
CA PRO A 227 -14.17 10.68 -9.70
C PRO A 227 -13.37 11.98 -9.57
N HIS A 228 -12.14 11.98 -10.12
CA HIS A 228 -11.19 13.10 -10.07
C HIS A 228 -10.52 13.37 -8.70
N ILE A 229 -10.76 12.53 -7.69
CA ILE A 229 -9.93 12.45 -6.47
C ILE A 229 -8.88 11.35 -6.68
N GLY A 230 -7.69 11.79 -7.11
CA GLY A 230 -6.52 10.93 -7.18
C GLY A 230 -6.00 10.57 -5.79
N PRO A 231 -5.11 9.56 -5.68
CA PRO A 231 -4.56 9.09 -4.42
C PRO A 231 -3.87 10.21 -3.62
N GLU A 232 -3.15 11.11 -4.30
CA GLU A 232 -2.51 12.27 -3.67
C GLU A 232 -3.52 13.20 -2.99
N ARG A 233 -4.70 13.39 -3.62
CA ARG A 233 -5.76 14.26 -3.07
C ARG A 233 -6.51 13.58 -1.94
N ALA A 234 -6.82 12.29 -2.07
CA ALA A 234 -7.42 11.51 -0.97
C ALA A 234 -6.52 11.57 0.28
N GLN A 235 -5.20 11.50 0.09
CA GLN A 235 -4.24 11.59 1.18
C GLN A 235 -4.11 13.00 1.77
N ALA A 236 -4.17 14.04 0.92
CA ALA A 236 -4.20 15.43 1.38
C ALA A 236 -5.47 15.77 2.17
N ILE A 237 -6.61 15.16 1.81
CA ILE A 237 -7.87 15.26 2.55
C ILE A 237 -7.73 14.61 3.92
N ILE A 238 -7.25 13.36 3.99
CA ILE A 238 -7.04 12.64 5.26
C ILE A 238 -6.08 13.40 6.18
N GLY A 239 -4.98 13.94 5.63
CA GLY A 239 -3.99 14.69 6.39
C GLY A 239 -4.46 16.04 6.93
N ARG A 240 -5.64 16.52 6.52
CA ARG A 240 -6.23 17.80 6.98
C ARG A 240 -7.49 17.64 7.81
N ARG A 241 -7.89 16.41 8.13
CA ARG A 241 -9.04 16.16 9.00
C ARG A 241 -8.76 16.65 10.43
N PRO A 242 -9.79 17.15 11.15
CA PRO A 242 -11.18 17.36 10.70
C PRO A 242 -11.33 18.62 9.82
N LEU A 243 -12.18 18.57 8.79
CA LEU A 243 -12.42 19.71 7.90
C LEU A 243 -13.66 20.48 8.35
N GLU A 244 -13.52 21.78 8.62
CA GLU A 244 -14.65 22.62 9.10
C GLU A 244 -15.65 22.97 7.98
N GLY A 245 -15.35 22.61 6.73
CA GLY A 245 -16.25 22.86 5.62
C GLY A 245 -15.72 22.45 4.25
N ILE A 246 -16.65 22.26 3.31
CA ILE A 246 -16.42 21.89 1.91
C ILE A 246 -15.47 22.86 1.19
N GLU A 247 -15.42 24.12 1.63
CA GLU A 247 -14.54 25.17 1.11
C GLU A 247 -13.05 24.84 1.31
N GLN A 248 -12.70 24.14 2.39
CA GLN A 248 -11.32 23.72 2.67
C GLN A 248 -10.80 22.66 1.67
N LEU A 249 -11.71 21.95 0.99
CA LEU A 249 -11.38 21.04 -0.11
C LEU A 249 -11.03 21.81 -1.39
N THR A 250 -11.63 22.98 -1.61
CA THR A 250 -11.32 23.80 -2.80
C THR A 250 -9.89 24.36 -2.75
N ALA A 251 -9.34 24.52 -1.54
CA ALA A 251 -7.95 24.92 -1.30
C ALA A 251 -6.92 23.81 -1.66
N LEU A 252 -7.35 22.55 -1.83
CA LEU A 252 -6.49 21.44 -2.29
C LEU A 252 -6.25 21.44 -3.82
N GLY A 253 -6.77 22.45 -4.54
CA GLY A 253 -6.51 22.68 -5.95
C GLY A 253 -7.29 21.75 -6.89
N GLY A 254 -8.17 22.34 -7.70
CA GLY A 254 -8.89 21.64 -8.79
C GLY A 254 -10.27 21.05 -8.43
N ILE A 255 -10.75 21.28 -7.19
CA ILE A 255 -12.10 20.87 -6.77
C ILE A 255 -13.01 22.10 -6.85
N SER A 256 -14.00 22.08 -7.75
CA SER A 256 -14.96 23.18 -7.91
C SER A 256 -16.17 22.95 -6.99
N PRO A 257 -16.70 23.99 -6.31
CA PRO A 257 -17.83 23.85 -5.38
C PRO A 257 -19.09 23.28 -6.04
N LYS A 258 -19.36 23.61 -7.32
CA LYS A 258 -20.44 23.00 -8.13
C LYS A 258 -20.34 21.48 -8.28
N ARG A 259 -19.15 20.89 -8.12
CA ARG A 259 -18.93 19.44 -8.27
C ARG A 259 -19.20 18.69 -6.96
N LEU A 260 -18.95 19.31 -5.80
CA LEU A 260 -19.14 18.69 -4.48
C LEU A 260 -20.64 18.46 -4.20
N GLN A 261 -21.49 19.42 -4.57
CA GLN A 261 -22.96 19.27 -4.50
C GLN A 261 -23.50 18.11 -5.35
N ARG A 262 -22.85 17.77 -6.47
CA ARG A 262 -23.32 16.71 -7.37
C ARG A 262 -23.11 15.30 -6.80
N PHE A 263 -22.15 15.13 -5.89
CA PHE A 263 -21.79 13.84 -5.30
C PHE A 263 -22.28 13.68 -3.87
N GLY A 264 -23.15 14.59 -3.39
CA GLY A 264 -23.70 14.53 -2.03
C GLY A 264 -22.65 14.62 -0.94
N ILE A 265 -21.50 15.23 -1.23
CA ILE A 265 -20.39 15.31 -0.30
C ILE A 265 -20.74 16.37 0.76
N SER A 266 -21.00 15.93 2.00
CA SER A 266 -21.14 16.80 3.17
C SER A 266 -19.83 16.79 3.95
N ALA A 267 -19.36 17.98 4.31
CA ALA A 267 -18.42 18.16 5.41
C ALA A 267 -19.23 18.21 6.71
#